data_AF-A0A382KCX1-F1
#
_entry.id   AF-A0A382KCX1-F1
#
_cell.length_a   1.000
_cell.length_b   1.000
_cell.length_c   1.000
_cell.angle_alpha   90.00
_cell.angle_beta   90.00
_cell.angle_gamma   90.00
#
_symmetry.space_group_name_H-M   'P 1'
#
loop_
_entity.id
_entity.type
_entity.pdbx_description
1 polymer ?
#
loop_
_entity_poly.entity_id
_entity_poly.type
_entity_poly.pdbx_seq_one_letter_code
_entity_poly.pdbx_strand_id
1 'polypeptide(L)'
;MTPHVSVVARYQGGHNAGHTVNVGDAQFVLHLLPSGILHPGVRCVIGNGVVVDPEALFAEIETLANQGIEVGDRLLISDKAHVILPYHRDVELFAEEKRGERKIGTTSRGIGPAYEDKVARRGVRVSDLSDSTDDGPLATTIRDNVAMRNQMVGGVETEWRVLHANVSAAWTKLERWVGDASLFLSRAMDEGAQVLFEGAQGTLLDVDHGTYPFVSSSNSTVGGICTGLGVGAKCIGSVLGIAKAYTTRVGEGPLPSELHGEAGDRLR
;
A
#
# COMPACT_ATOMS: atom_id res chain seq x y z
N MET A 1 -0.01 -0.24 21.99
CA MET A 1 -0.38 -1.61 21.57
C MET A 1 0.83 -2.39 21.07
N THR A 2 1.69 -1.78 20.26
CA THR A 2 2.91 -2.40 19.71
C THR A 2 3.92 -3.01 20.69
N PRO A 3 4.09 -2.56 21.96
CA PRO A 3 5.02 -3.22 22.89
C PRO A 3 4.60 -4.63 23.34
N HIS A 4 3.37 -5.05 23.03
CA HIS A 4 2.81 -6.34 23.42
C HIS A 4 2.51 -7.25 22.22
N VAL A 5 2.94 -6.87 21.02
CA VAL A 5 2.73 -7.65 19.79
C VAL A 5 4.06 -8.08 19.21
N SER A 6 4.10 -9.29 18.67
CA SER A 6 5.29 -9.86 18.06
C SER A 6 5.32 -9.61 16.55
N VAL A 7 4.15 -9.40 15.94
CA VAL A 7 3.99 -9.17 14.51
C VAL A 7 3.02 -8.02 14.25
N VAL A 8 3.35 -7.15 13.31
CA VAL A 8 2.43 -6.13 12.75
C VAL A 8 2.30 -6.35 11.25
N ALA A 9 1.08 -6.48 10.76
CA ALA A 9 0.79 -6.85 9.38
C ALA A 9 -0.14 -5.84 8.70
N ARG A 10 0.31 -5.24 7.61
CA ARG A 10 -0.49 -4.38 6.72
C ARG A 10 -1.18 -5.23 5.67
N TYR A 11 -2.50 -5.11 5.56
CA TYR A 11 -3.31 -6.00 4.71
C TYR A 11 -3.82 -5.38 3.42
N GLN A 12 -3.81 -4.05 3.28
CA GLN A 12 -4.35 -3.37 2.11
C GLN A 12 -3.69 -2.02 1.86
N GLY A 13 -3.94 -1.47 0.68
CA GLY A 13 -3.61 -0.09 0.32
C GLY A 13 -2.26 -0.07 -0.36
N GLY A 14 -1.56 1.05 -0.27
CA GLY A 14 -0.17 1.17 -0.69
C GLY A 14 0.50 2.29 0.07
N HIS A 15 1.41 2.98 -0.60
CA HIS A 15 2.07 4.16 -0.02
C HIS A 15 1.14 5.38 0.05
N ASN A 16 -0.16 5.28 -0.23
CA ASN A 16 -1.11 6.40 -0.10
C ASN A 16 -1.58 6.67 1.33
N ALA A 17 -1.39 5.72 2.25
CA ALA A 17 -1.54 5.98 3.67
C ALA A 17 -0.26 6.64 4.20
N GLY A 18 -0.41 7.54 5.18
CA GLY A 18 0.68 8.16 5.90
C GLY A 18 0.35 8.18 7.39
N HIS A 19 1.18 7.54 8.20
CA HIS A 19 1.04 7.50 9.65
C HIS A 19 2.25 8.16 10.29
N THR A 20 1.99 9.26 10.99
CA THR A 20 3.01 9.93 11.79
C THR A 20 3.05 9.31 13.18
N VAL A 21 4.20 8.77 13.58
CA VAL A 21 4.45 8.20 14.90
C VAL A 21 5.48 9.05 15.62
N ASN A 22 5.11 9.56 16.79
CA ASN A 22 6.05 10.29 17.66
C ASN A 22 6.57 9.30 18.72
N VAL A 23 7.89 9.14 18.81
CA VAL A 23 8.57 8.32 19.82
C VAL A 23 9.54 9.22 20.59
N GLY A 24 9.15 9.60 21.82
CA GLY A 24 9.83 10.67 22.54
C GLY A 24 9.74 11.98 21.75
N ASP A 25 10.89 12.60 21.49
CA ASP A 25 11.00 13.83 20.70
C ASP A 25 11.17 13.58 19.19
N ALA A 26 11.30 12.32 18.77
CA ALA A 26 11.49 11.96 17.37
C ALA A 26 10.14 11.73 16.66
N GLN A 27 10.04 12.22 15.43
CA GLN A 27 8.88 12.05 14.57
C GLN A 27 9.24 11.18 13.35
N PHE A 28 8.47 10.12 13.15
CA PHE A 28 8.60 9.17 12.05
C PHE A 28 7.36 9.24 11.17
N VAL A 29 7.52 9.26 9.85
CA VAL A 29 6.41 9.23 8.89
C VAL A 29 6.50 7.95 8.08
N LEU A 30 5.53 7.06 8.29
CA LEU A 30 5.48 5.76 7.63
C LEU A 30 4.38 5.74 6.58
N HIS A 31 4.64 5.05 5.47
CA HIS A 31 3.72 4.91 4.34
C HIS A 31 3.44 3.45 4.04
N LEU A 32 4.41 2.67 3.58
CA LEU A 32 4.26 1.24 3.29
C LEU A 32 4.63 0.37 4.48
N LEU A 33 5.69 0.75 5.21
CA LEU A 33 6.16 -0.04 6.33
C LEU A 33 5.11 -0.05 7.45
N PRO A 34 4.79 -1.22 8.03
CA PRO A 34 3.98 -1.29 9.23
C PRO A 34 4.63 -0.52 10.38
N SER A 35 3.82 0.14 11.21
CA SER A 35 4.26 0.93 12.37
C SER A 35 5.09 0.16 13.39
N GLY A 36 4.95 -1.17 13.42
CA GLY A 36 5.78 -2.07 14.20
C GLY A 36 7.28 -1.94 13.93
N ILE A 37 7.69 -1.41 12.77
CA ILE A 37 9.11 -1.35 12.39
C ILE A 37 9.94 -0.46 13.32
N LEU A 38 9.29 0.48 14.00
CA LEU A 38 9.90 1.37 14.99
C LEU A 38 10.22 0.67 16.33
N HIS A 39 9.73 -0.56 16.52
CA HIS A 39 9.91 -1.34 17.75
C HIS A 39 10.88 -2.51 17.52
N PRO A 40 12.06 -2.50 18.15
CA PRO A 40 12.99 -3.63 18.09
C PRO A 40 12.31 -4.94 18.50
N GLY A 41 12.60 -6.03 17.78
CA GLY A 41 12.01 -7.35 18.04
C GLY A 41 10.63 -7.61 17.42
N VAL A 42 9.97 -6.59 16.86
CA VAL A 42 8.68 -6.76 16.17
C VAL A 42 8.89 -7.09 14.70
N ARG A 43 8.26 -8.17 14.23
CA ARG A 43 8.22 -8.57 12.81
C ARG A 43 7.17 -7.73 12.07
N CYS A 44 7.50 -7.27 10.87
CA CYS A 44 6.61 -6.47 10.03
C CYS A 44 6.26 -7.23 8.76
N VAL A 45 4.98 -7.29 8.41
CA VAL A 45 4.47 -8.00 7.24
C VAL A 45 3.72 -7.05 6.32
N ILE A 46 4.08 -7.04 5.04
CA ILE A 46 3.31 -6.42 3.96
C ILE A 46 2.56 -7.54 3.23
N GLY A 47 1.24 -7.55 3.36
CA GLY A 47 0.36 -8.60 2.84
C GLY A 47 0.14 -8.56 1.33
N ASN A 48 -0.43 -9.64 0.78
CA ASN A 48 -0.80 -9.76 -0.64
C ASN A 48 -1.92 -8.80 -1.06
N GLY A 49 -2.63 -8.19 -0.10
CA GLY A 49 -3.63 -7.17 -0.38
C GLY A 49 -3.05 -5.79 -0.63
N VAL A 50 -1.76 -5.55 -0.33
CA VAL A 50 -1.06 -4.27 -0.55
C VAL A 50 -0.56 -4.18 -2.00
N VAL A 51 -0.61 -2.97 -2.57
CA VAL A 51 0.09 -2.57 -3.79
C VAL A 51 1.38 -1.83 -3.39
N VAL A 52 2.53 -2.42 -3.73
CA VAL A 52 3.87 -2.00 -3.28
C VAL A 52 4.54 -1.21 -4.39
N ASP A 53 4.93 0.02 -4.10
CA ASP A 53 5.87 0.77 -4.93
C ASP A 53 7.29 0.50 -4.40
N PRO A 54 8.17 -0.20 -5.15
CA PRO A 54 9.52 -0.51 -4.68
C PRO A 54 10.36 0.73 -4.42
N GLU A 55 10.24 1.77 -5.25
CA GLU A 55 11.00 3.01 -5.07
C GLU A 55 10.56 3.74 -3.81
N ALA A 56 9.25 3.86 -3.59
CA ALA A 56 8.71 4.47 -2.37
C ALA A 56 9.12 3.68 -1.12
N LEU A 57 9.11 2.34 -1.19
CA LEU A 57 9.56 1.48 -0.09
C LEU A 57 11.04 1.72 0.22
N PHE A 58 11.92 1.72 -0.78
CA PHE A 58 13.35 1.93 -0.55
C PHE A 58 13.64 3.32 0.03
N ALA A 59 12.96 4.36 -0.47
CA ALA A 59 13.09 5.71 0.07
C ALA A 59 12.63 5.80 1.53
N GLU A 60 11.55 5.10 1.89
CA GLU A 60 11.07 5.01 3.26
C GLU A 60 12.08 4.30 4.18
N ILE A 61 12.65 3.19 3.71
CA ILE A 61 13.69 2.44 4.44
C ILE A 61 14.95 3.29 4.65
N GLU A 62 15.39 4.02 3.63
CA GLU A 62 16.54 4.93 3.73
C GLU A 62 16.26 6.08 4.71
N THR A 63 15.06 6.65 4.68
CA THR A 63 14.63 7.69 5.63
C THR A 63 14.72 7.19 7.07
N LEU A 64 14.24 5.97 7.33
CA LEU A 64 14.32 5.34 8.65
C LEU A 64 15.76 5.06 9.08
N ALA A 65 16.61 4.57 8.16
CA ALA A 65 18.02 4.33 8.44
C ALA A 65 18.75 5.62 8.85
N ASN A 66 18.48 6.75 8.18
CA ASN A 66 19.01 8.06 8.54
C ASN A 66 18.54 8.56 9.91
N GLN A 67 17.45 8.00 10.44
CA GLN A 67 16.92 8.27 11.78
C GLN A 67 17.34 7.20 12.81
N GLY A 68 18.25 6.28 12.44
CA GLY A 68 18.77 5.23 13.32
C GLY A 68 17.86 4.01 13.46
N ILE A 69 16.87 3.84 12.58
CA ILE A 69 15.96 2.69 12.58
C ILE A 69 16.36 1.73 11.45
N GLU A 70 16.98 0.61 11.85
CA GLU A 70 17.37 -0.46 10.92
C GLU A 70 16.22 -1.44 10.68
N VAL A 71 15.83 -1.62 9.42
CA VAL A 71 14.81 -2.61 9.05
C VAL A 71 15.32 -4.04 9.25
N GLY A 72 16.57 -4.31 8.88
CA GLY A 72 17.20 -5.63 8.98
C GLY A 72 16.33 -6.74 8.37
N ASP A 73 16.30 -7.89 9.02
CA ASP A 73 15.51 -9.04 8.57
C ASP A 73 14.06 -9.00 9.06
N ARG A 74 13.63 -7.93 9.76
CA ARG A 74 12.32 -7.86 10.43
C ARG A 74 11.15 -7.70 9.46
N LEU A 75 11.42 -7.28 8.23
CA LEU A 75 10.41 -7.10 7.18
C LEU A 75 10.18 -8.40 6.40
N LEU A 76 8.92 -8.70 6.14
CA LEU A 76 8.45 -9.71 5.20
C LEU A 76 7.46 -9.06 4.25
N ILE A 77 7.63 -9.25 2.95
CA ILE A 77 6.77 -8.76 1.88
C ILE A 77 6.21 -9.99 1.18
N SER A 78 4.89 -10.04 1.03
CA SER A 78 4.27 -11.15 0.31
C SER A 78 4.76 -11.18 -1.14
N ASP A 79 5.25 -12.34 -1.55
CA ASP A 79 5.46 -12.75 -2.94
C ASP A 79 4.25 -12.42 -3.86
N LYS A 80 3.04 -12.48 -3.32
CA LYS A 80 1.76 -12.26 -4.03
C LYS A 80 1.27 -10.80 -4.00
N ALA A 81 1.97 -9.88 -3.32
CA ALA A 81 1.63 -8.45 -3.36
C ALA A 81 1.81 -7.90 -4.79
N HIS A 82 0.96 -6.95 -5.19
CA HIS A 82 1.06 -6.33 -6.51
C HIS A 82 2.06 -5.17 -6.50
N VAL A 83 2.65 -4.86 -7.65
CA VAL A 83 3.68 -3.82 -7.78
C VAL A 83 3.11 -2.59 -8.49
N ILE A 84 3.30 -1.43 -7.87
CA ILE A 84 3.05 -0.15 -8.50
C ILE A 84 4.25 0.18 -9.37
N LEU A 85 4.03 0.14 -10.68
CA LEU A 85 4.95 0.62 -11.71
C LEU A 85 4.67 2.09 -12.10
N PRO A 86 5.67 2.83 -12.63
CA PRO A 86 5.54 4.25 -12.98
C PRO A 86 4.34 4.58 -13.87
N TYR A 87 4.01 3.70 -14.83
CA TYR A 87 2.88 3.90 -15.72
C TYR A 87 1.54 4.01 -14.97
N HIS A 88 1.38 3.38 -13.80
CA HIS A 88 0.16 3.52 -13.01
C HIS A 88 -0.05 4.95 -12.52
N ARG A 89 1.03 5.68 -12.19
CA ARG A 89 0.95 7.08 -11.77
C ARG A 89 0.49 7.96 -12.92
N ASP A 90 1.03 7.72 -14.10
CA ASP A 90 0.65 8.45 -15.32
C ASP A 90 -0.83 8.22 -15.66
N VAL A 91 -1.29 6.97 -15.59
CA VAL A 91 -2.69 6.61 -15.81
C VAL A 91 -3.60 7.29 -14.78
N GLU A 92 -3.20 7.31 -13.50
CA GLU A 92 -3.99 7.93 -12.44
C GLU A 92 -4.12 9.45 -12.64
N LEU A 93 -3.00 10.12 -12.95
CA LEU A 93 -2.98 11.56 -13.23
C LEU A 93 -3.87 11.90 -14.44
N PHE A 94 -3.70 11.17 -15.54
CA PHE A 94 -4.52 11.35 -16.74
C PHE A 94 -6.02 11.14 -16.46
N ALA A 95 -6.37 10.10 -15.70
CA ALA A 95 -7.75 9.81 -15.35
C ALA A 95 -8.38 10.93 -14.48
N GLU A 96 -7.62 11.48 -13.52
CA GLU A 96 -8.07 12.61 -12.69
C GLU A 96 -8.21 13.91 -13.50
N GLU A 97 -7.29 14.20 -14.42
CA GLU A 97 -7.40 15.35 -15.32
C GLU A 97 -8.65 15.26 -16.20
N LYS A 98 -8.92 14.08 -16.78
CA LYS A 98 -10.09 13.83 -17.61
C LYS A 98 -11.41 13.96 -16.86
N ARG A 99 -11.42 13.76 -15.54
CA ARG A 99 -12.62 13.92 -14.69
C ARG A 99 -13.02 15.38 -14.48
N GLY A 100 -12.12 16.34 -14.71
CA GLY A 100 -12.42 17.77 -14.61
C GLY A 100 -12.91 18.16 -13.21
N GLU A 101 -14.13 18.71 -13.11
CA GLU A 101 -14.77 19.09 -11.84
C GLU A 101 -15.19 17.89 -10.99
N ARG A 102 -15.18 16.67 -11.53
CA ARG A 102 -15.57 15.42 -10.83
C ARG A 102 -14.38 14.61 -10.36
N LYS A 103 -13.28 15.29 -10.02
CA LYS A 103 -12.07 14.66 -9.46
C LYS A 103 -12.42 13.89 -8.20
N ILE A 104 -11.71 12.79 -7.98
CA ILE A 104 -11.79 12.07 -6.71
C ILE A 104 -10.87 12.74 -5.68
N GLY A 105 -9.80 13.38 -6.13
CA GLY A 105 -8.72 13.86 -5.26
C GLY A 105 -7.81 12.70 -4.87
N THR A 106 -7.39 11.90 -5.86
CA THR A 106 -6.49 10.77 -5.59
C THR A 106 -5.12 11.25 -5.11
N THR A 107 -4.37 10.36 -4.46
CA THR A 107 -3.01 10.69 -4.01
C THR A 107 -1.99 10.77 -5.15
N SER A 108 -2.37 10.45 -6.40
CA SER A 108 -1.48 10.45 -7.57
C SER A 108 -0.24 9.55 -7.39
N ARG A 109 -0.46 8.40 -6.75
CA ARG A 109 0.54 7.41 -6.31
C ARG A 109 0.39 6.08 -7.07
N GLY A 110 -0.49 5.99 -8.06
CA GLY A 110 -0.74 4.80 -8.88
C GLY A 110 -1.57 3.72 -8.18
N ILE A 111 -2.25 4.03 -7.08
CA ILE A 111 -2.97 3.03 -6.27
C ILE A 111 -4.13 2.42 -7.04
N GLY A 112 -5.02 3.27 -7.57
CA GLY A 112 -6.20 2.83 -8.30
C GLY A 112 -5.84 1.99 -9.52
N PRO A 113 -4.98 2.48 -10.42
CA PRO A 113 -4.58 1.71 -11.59
C PRO A 113 -3.86 0.39 -11.25
N ALA A 114 -3.06 0.33 -10.18
CA ALA A 114 -2.46 -0.94 -9.76
C ALA A 114 -3.51 -1.96 -9.26
N TYR A 115 -4.54 -1.49 -8.54
CA TYR A 115 -5.68 -2.35 -8.19
C TYR A 115 -6.53 -2.74 -9.41
N GLU A 116 -6.67 -1.85 -10.39
CA GLU A 116 -7.36 -2.16 -11.66
C GLU A 116 -6.63 -3.29 -12.40
N ASP A 117 -5.32 -3.18 -12.56
CA ASP A 117 -4.49 -4.20 -13.20
C ASP A 117 -4.56 -5.55 -12.45
N LYS A 118 -4.58 -5.52 -11.12
CA LYS A 118 -4.82 -6.70 -10.27
C LYS A 118 -6.13 -7.40 -10.62
N VAL A 119 -7.25 -6.69 -10.60
CA VAL A 119 -8.57 -7.30 -10.86
C VAL A 119 -8.77 -7.66 -12.34
N ALA A 120 -8.11 -6.94 -13.25
CA ALA A 120 -8.07 -7.25 -14.67
C ALA A 120 -7.18 -8.47 -15.00
N ARG A 121 -6.37 -8.95 -14.03
CA ARG A 121 -5.42 -10.06 -14.17
C ARG A 121 -4.28 -9.76 -15.16
N ARG A 122 -3.84 -8.50 -15.19
CA ARG A 122 -2.69 -8.01 -15.98
C ARG A 122 -1.63 -7.30 -15.14
N GLY A 123 -1.80 -7.30 -13.81
CA GLY A 123 -0.86 -6.69 -12.89
C GLY A 123 0.40 -7.53 -12.67
N VAL A 124 1.49 -6.85 -12.36
CA VAL A 124 2.76 -7.45 -11.94
C VAL A 124 2.74 -7.66 -10.43
N ARG A 125 3.18 -8.83 -9.96
CA ARG A 125 3.36 -9.14 -8.54
C ARG A 125 4.82 -9.17 -8.14
N VAL A 126 5.09 -9.06 -6.84
CA VAL A 126 6.44 -9.04 -6.28
C VAL A 126 7.27 -10.26 -6.71
N SER A 127 6.68 -11.46 -6.77
CA SER A 127 7.39 -12.66 -7.25
C SER A 127 7.84 -12.58 -8.71
N ASP A 128 7.08 -11.85 -9.54
CA ASP A 128 7.32 -11.79 -10.98
C ASP A 128 8.60 -10.99 -11.28
N LEU A 129 9.03 -10.11 -10.37
CA LEU A 129 10.28 -9.33 -10.47
C LEU A 129 11.54 -10.19 -10.52
N SER A 130 11.45 -11.45 -10.06
CA SER A 130 12.56 -12.42 -10.12
C SER A 130 12.92 -12.87 -11.54
N ASP A 131 11.99 -12.70 -12.50
CA ASP A 131 12.21 -12.99 -13.90
C ASP A 131 12.91 -11.81 -14.60
N SER A 132 14.20 -11.98 -14.86
CA SER A 132 15.02 -10.98 -15.55
C SER A 132 15.15 -11.21 -17.06
N THR A 133 14.40 -12.15 -17.63
CA THR A 133 14.49 -12.48 -19.06
C THR A 133 13.75 -11.46 -19.93
N ASP A 134 14.36 -11.05 -21.04
CA ASP A 134 13.79 -10.02 -21.93
C ASP A 134 12.58 -10.49 -22.76
N ASP A 135 12.32 -11.80 -22.77
CA ASP A 135 11.22 -12.46 -23.48
C ASP A 135 10.30 -13.26 -22.54
N GLY A 136 10.52 -13.17 -21.23
CA GLY A 136 9.73 -13.86 -20.21
C GLY A 136 8.34 -13.25 -19.95
N PRO A 137 7.56 -13.88 -19.05
CA PRO A 137 6.27 -13.37 -18.61
C PRO A 137 6.30 -11.93 -18.08
N LEU A 138 7.34 -11.54 -17.33
CA LEU A 138 7.45 -10.17 -16.80
C LEU A 138 7.61 -9.15 -17.95
N ALA A 139 8.57 -9.38 -18.84
CA ALA A 139 8.82 -8.54 -20.01
C ALA A 139 7.57 -8.40 -20.90
N THR A 140 6.85 -9.50 -21.14
CA THR A 140 5.60 -9.49 -21.91
C THR A 140 4.54 -8.62 -21.24
N THR A 141 4.32 -8.80 -19.93
CA THR A 141 3.32 -8.04 -19.17
C THR A 141 3.65 -6.55 -19.16
N ILE A 142 4.91 -6.17 -18.90
CA ILE A 142 5.34 -4.77 -18.90
C ILE A 142 5.20 -4.16 -20.30
N ARG A 143 5.61 -4.86 -21.35
CA ARG A 143 5.48 -4.37 -22.74
C ARG A 143 4.03 -4.07 -23.10
N ASP A 144 3.12 -4.99 -22.79
CA ASP A 144 1.71 -4.86 -23.16
C ASP A 144 1.02 -3.74 -22.36
N ASN A 145 1.30 -3.64 -21.04
CA ASN A 145 0.77 -2.57 -20.20
C ASN A 145 1.33 -1.18 -20.57
N VAL A 146 2.62 -1.10 -20.91
CA VAL A 146 3.25 0.15 -21.39
C VAL A 146 2.65 0.57 -22.74
N ALA A 147 2.43 -0.36 -23.67
CA ALA A 147 1.78 -0.06 -24.94
C ALA A 147 0.36 0.51 -24.72
N MET A 148 -0.43 -0.12 -23.83
CA MET A 148 -1.76 0.37 -23.45
C MET A 148 -1.71 1.78 -22.82
N ARG A 149 -0.78 2.01 -21.89
CA ARG A 149 -0.58 3.34 -21.28
C ARG A 149 -0.21 4.39 -22.33
N ASN A 150 0.75 4.09 -23.22
CA ASN A 150 1.20 5.05 -24.24
C ASN A 150 0.06 5.42 -25.20
N GLN A 151 -0.79 4.47 -25.57
CA GLN A 151 -1.98 4.75 -26.37
C GLN A 151 -3.00 5.63 -25.64
N MET A 152 -3.14 5.47 -24.32
CA MET A 152 -4.15 6.16 -23.52
C MET A 152 -3.75 7.58 -23.10
N VAL A 153 -2.54 7.75 -22.55
CA VAL A 153 -2.11 8.99 -21.87
C VAL A 153 -1.54 10.02 -22.86
N GLY A 154 -1.03 9.57 -24.01
CA GLY A 154 -0.29 10.43 -24.94
C GLY A 154 0.98 11.04 -24.34
N GLY A 155 1.65 11.93 -25.07
CA GLY A 155 2.86 12.61 -24.59
C GLY A 155 4.14 11.78 -24.74
N VAL A 156 5.06 11.86 -23.77
CA VAL A 156 6.32 11.11 -23.81
C VAL A 156 6.03 9.62 -23.62
N GLU A 157 6.47 8.83 -24.60
CA GLU A 157 6.33 7.38 -24.55
C GLU A 157 7.25 6.80 -23.46
N THR A 158 6.66 5.94 -22.62
CA THR A 158 7.44 5.09 -21.74
C THR A 158 8.09 3.98 -22.57
N GLU A 159 9.40 3.80 -22.45
CA GLU A 159 10.11 2.70 -23.10
C GLU A 159 10.10 1.46 -22.18
N TRP A 160 9.49 0.37 -22.67
CA TRP A 160 9.19 -0.79 -21.84
C TRP A 160 10.44 -1.56 -21.39
N ARG A 161 11.52 -1.58 -22.18
CA ARG A 161 12.79 -2.25 -21.81
C ARG A 161 13.49 -1.49 -20.69
N VAL A 162 13.44 -0.16 -20.71
CA VAL A 162 13.98 0.65 -19.61
C VAL A 162 13.22 0.36 -18.32
N LEU A 163 11.88 0.31 -18.39
CA LEU A 163 11.07 -0.05 -17.22
C LEU A 163 11.36 -1.49 -16.76
N HIS A 164 11.41 -2.45 -17.66
CA HIS A 164 11.74 -3.84 -17.36
C HIS A 164 13.09 -3.94 -16.62
N ALA A 165 14.14 -3.31 -17.15
CA ALA A 165 15.46 -3.30 -16.53
C ALA A 165 15.45 -2.70 -15.11
N ASN A 166 14.72 -1.60 -14.89
CA ASN A 166 14.57 -0.97 -13.57
C ASN A 166 13.84 -1.89 -12.57
N VAL A 167 12.78 -2.55 -13.02
CA VAL A 167 11.98 -3.49 -12.21
C VAL A 167 12.81 -4.71 -11.82
N SER A 168 13.56 -5.28 -12.76
CA SER A 168 14.46 -6.41 -12.51
C SER A 168 15.61 -6.02 -11.57
N ALA A 169 16.13 -4.79 -11.68
CA ALA A 169 17.12 -4.29 -10.73
C ALA A 169 16.56 -4.13 -9.31
N ALA A 170 15.28 -3.76 -9.16
CA ALA A 170 14.63 -3.67 -7.86
C ALA A 170 14.55 -5.02 -7.13
N TRP A 171 14.40 -6.14 -7.86
CA TRP A 171 14.38 -7.48 -7.27
C TRP A 171 15.60 -7.77 -6.41
N THR A 172 16.80 -7.45 -6.90
CA THR A 172 18.08 -7.73 -6.21
C THR A 172 18.16 -7.10 -4.81
N LYS A 173 17.45 -5.99 -4.57
CA LYS A 173 17.37 -5.31 -3.27
C LYS A 173 16.20 -5.82 -2.43
N LEU A 174 15.12 -6.23 -3.09
CA LEU A 174 13.86 -6.62 -2.47
C LEU A 174 13.86 -8.07 -1.98
N GLU A 175 14.53 -8.97 -2.71
CA GLU A 175 14.39 -10.44 -2.57
C GLU A 175 14.60 -10.95 -1.15
N ARG A 176 15.51 -10.33 -0.38
CA ARG A 176 15.78 -10.71 1.02
C ARG A 176 14.57 -10.58 1.95
N TRP A 177 13.59 -9.76 1.59
CA TRP A 177 12.37 -9.56 2.35
C TRP A 177 11.17 -10.30 1.74
N VAL A 178 11.31 -10.95 0.60
CA VAL A 178 10.18 -11.59 -0.09
C VAL A 178 9.94 -13.00 0.44
N GLY A 179 8.66 -13.32 0.70
CA GLY A 179 8.28 -14.68 1.09
C GLY A 179 6.77 -14.87 1.18
N ASP A 180 6.34 -16.06 1.63
CA ASP A 180 4.93 -16.37 1.80
C ASP A 180 4.39 -15.80 3.13
N ALA A 181 3.72 -14.65 3.03
CA ALA A 181 3.15 -13.95 4.17
C ALA A 181 2.04 -14.73 4.87
N SER A 182 1.21 -15.47 4.12
CA SER A 182 0.09 -16.23 4.69
C SER A 182 0.62 -17.42 5.50
N LEU A 183 1.60 -18.14 4.96
CA LEU A 183 2.26 -19.23 5.67
C LEU A 183 3.00 -18.74 6.93
N PHE A 184 3.72 -17.63 6.82
CA PHE A 184 4.40 -17.01 7.96
C PHE A 184 3.40 -16.64 9.07
N LEU A 185 2.32 -15.94 8.72
CA LEU A 185 1.32 -15.51 9.69
C LEU A 185 0.59 -16.70 10.33
N SER A 186 0.22 -17.72 9.55
CA SER A 186 -0.39 -18.94 10.09
C SER A 186 0.51 -19.58 11.14
N ARG A 187 1.79 -19.81 10.82
CA ARG A 187 2.75 -20.42 11.76
C ARG A 187 2.96 -19.57 12.99
N ALA A 188 3.14 -18.25 12.83
CA ALA A 188 3.31 -17.35 13.96
C ALA A 188 2.10 -17.39 14.90
N MET A 189 0.88 -17.39 14.36
CA MET A 189 -0.34 -17.50 15.17
C MET A 189 -0.48 -18.87 15.83
N ASP A 190 -0.14 -19.97 15.15
CA ASP A 190 -0.16 -21.33 15.70
C ASP A 190 0.85 -21.49 16.85
N GLU A 191 1.98 -20.79 16.78
CA GLU A 191 3.00 -20.69 17.84
C GLU A 191 2.61 -19.73 18.98
N GLY A 192 1.43 -19.10 18.90
CA GLY A 192 0.89 -18.23 19.94
C GLY A 192 1.33 -16.76 19.85
N ALA A 193 1.96 -16.34 18.74
CA ALA A 193 2.36 -14.95 18.54
C ALA A 193 1.15 -14.01 18.53
N GLN A 194 1.29 -12.86 19.20
CA GLN A 194 0.32 -11.79 19.13
C GLN A 194 0.51 -10.97 17.86
N VAL A 195 -0.48 -10.99 16.97
CA VAL A 195 -0.45 -10.30 15.67
C VAL A 195 -1.37 -9.09 15.70
N LEU A 196 -0.84 -7.93 15.34
CA LEU A 196 -1.61 -6.70 15.10
C LEU A 196 -1.84 -6.53 13.59
N PHE A 197 -3.09 -6.51 13.18
CA PHE A 197 -3.46 -6.14 11.81
C PHE A 197 -3.61 -4.64 11.70
N GLU A 198 -2.73 -3.99 10.93
CA GLU A 198 -2.70 -2.55 10.75
C GLU A 198 -3.50 -2.17 9.50
N GLY A 199 -4.64 -1.51 9.72
CA GLY A 199 -5.49 -0.99 8.65
C GLY A 199 -4.94 0.30 8.06
N ALA A 200 -5.08 0.43 6.75
CA ALA A 200 -4.91 1.69 6.03
C ALA A 200 -6.28 2.29 5.67
N GLN A 201 -6.29 3.60 5.49
CA GLN A 201 -7.48 4.46 5.42
C GLN A 201 -8.53 4.16 6.53
N GLY A 202 -9.76 4.65 6.35
CA GLY A 202 -10.88 4.42 7.27
C GLY A 202 -12.07 3.79 6.56
N THR A 203 -13.06 3.34 7.33
CA THR A 203 -14.25 2.63 6.84
C THR A 203 -15.00 3.37 5.73
N LEU A 204 -15.13 4.69 5.82
CA LEU A 204 -15.85 5.48 4.80
C LEU A 204 -15.06 5.68 3.49
N LEU A 205 -13.81 5.20 3.43
CA LEU A 205 -12.98 5.14 2.23
C LEU A 205 -12.83 3.72 1.68
N ASP A 206 -13.57 2.75 2.24
CA ASP A 206 -13.65 1.40 1.71
C ASP A 206 -14.28 1.40 0.30
N VAL A 207 -13.73 0.62 -0.62
CA VAL A 207 -14.20 0.59 -2.02
C VAL A 207 -15.67 0.13 -2.15
N ASP A 208 -16.14 -0.74 -1.27
CA ASP A 208 -17.49 -1.31 -1.31
C ASP A 208 -18.46 -0.58 -0.36
N HIS A 209 -17.96 -0.15 0.80
CA HIS A 209 -18.79 0.35 1.89
C HIS A 209 -18.65 1.86 2.15
N GLY A 210 -17.73 2.52 1.46
CA GLY A 210 -17.44 3.94 1.62
C GLY A 210 -18.36 4.86 0.80
N THR A 211 -18.02 6.15 0.77
CA THR A 211 -18.75 7.17 0.01
C THR A 211 -18.40 7.13 -1.49
N TYR A 212 -18.69 6.01 -2.15
CA TYR A 212 -18.37 5.82 -3.58
C TYR A 212 -18.97 6.93 -4.46
N PRO A 213 -18.23 7.48 -5.45
CA PRO A 213 -16.90 7.06 -5.93
C PRO A 213 -15.72 7.65 -5.15
N PHE A 214 -15.95 8.47 -4.13
CA PHE A 214 -14.91 9.16 -3.37
C PHE A 214 -14.33 8.27 -2.27
N VAL A 215 -13.66 7.21 -2.69
CA VAL A 215 -13.12 6.12 -1.86
C VAL A 215 -11.72 5.72 -2.36
N SER A 216 -11.01 4.90 -1.57
CA SER A 216 -9.82 4.18 -2.06
C SER A 216 -10.25 2.98 -2.91
N SER A 217 -9.29 2.33 -3.56
CA SER A 217 -9.53 1.15 -4.43
C SER A 217 -9.38 -0.18 -3.69
N SER A 218 -9.56 -0.18 -2.37
CA SER A 218 -9.25 -1.30 -1.48
C SER A 218 -10.25 -1.41 -0.33
N ASN A 219 -10.34 -2.61 0.26
CA ASN A 219 -11.20 -2.85 1.41
C ASN A 219 -10.49 -2.46 2.72
N SER A 220 -10.81 -1.28 3.25
CA SER A 220 -10.28 -0.81 4.53
C SER A 220 -10.97 -1.46 5.74
N THR A 221 -12.13 -2.08 5.54
CA THR A 221 -12.87 -2.80 6.58
C THR A 221 -12.20 -4.11 7.02
N VAL A 222 -12.70 -4.70 8.12
CA VAL A 222 -12.15 -5.93 8.74
C VAL A 222 -12.07 -7.12 7.76
N GLY A 223 -12.96 -7.19 6.76
CA GLY A 223 -12.92 -8.25 5.74
C GLY A 223 -11.64 -8.23 4.90
N GLY A 224 -11.03 -7.05 4.72
CA GLY A 224 -9.76 -6.88 4.02
C GLY A 224 -8.59 -7.60 4.69
N ILE A 225 -8.67 -7.89 6.00
CA ILE A 225 -7.64 -8.66 6.72
C ILE A 225 -7.56 -10.07 6.12
N CYS A 226 -8.71 -10.73 5.94
CA CYS A 226 -8.75 -12.10 5.43
C CYS A 226 -8.21 -12.20 4.00
N THR A 227 -8.68 -11.33 3.11
CA THR A 227 -8.30 -11.36 1.70
C THR A 227 -6.88 -10.83 1.46
N GLY A 228 -6.43 -9.91 2.31
CA GLY A 228 -5.14 -9.23 2.17
C GLY A 228 -3.95 -9.92 2.83
N LEU A 229 -4.20 -10.88 3.73
CA LEU A 229 -3.16 -11.65 4.42
C LEU A 229 -3.30 -13.17 4.29
N GLY A 230 -4.40 -13.65 3.70
CA GLY A 230 -4.68 -15.09 3.63
C GLY A 230 -4.89 -15.72 5.00
N VAL A 231 -5.54 -14.99 5.92
CA VAL A 231 -5.87 -15.48 7.26
C VAL A 231 -7.37 -15.75 7.39
N GLY A 232 -7.73 -16.83 8.09
CA GLY A 232 -9.12 -17.19 8.30
C GLY A 232 -9.83 -16.19 9.23
N ALA A 233 -11.12 -15.93 8.98
CA ALA A 233 -11.91 -15.01 9.82
C ALA A 233 -11.91 -15.40 11.31
N LYS A 234 -11.78 -16.71 11.62
CA LYS A 234 -11.69 -17.23 13.00
C LYS A 234 -10.42 -16.79 13.74
N CYS A 235 -9.38 -16.35 13.02
CA CYS A 235 -8.13 -15.85 13.61
C CYS A 235 -8.27 -14.40 14.11
N ILE A 236 -9.35 -13.69 13.74
CA ILE A 236 -9.57 -12.31 14.15
C ILE A 236 -10.21 -12.32 15.55
N GLY A 237 -9.38 -12.12 16.58
CA GLY A 237 -9.83 -12.16 17.97
C GLY A 237 -10.55 -10.89 18.44
N SER A 238 -10.05 -9.71 18.07
CA SER A 238 -10.65 -8.42 18.45
C SER A 238 -10.46 -7.37 17.36
N VAL A 239 -11.37 -6.40 17.32
CA VAL A 239 -11.36 -5.28 16.36
C VAL A 239 -11.47 -3.99 17.16
N LEU A 240 -10.45 -3.14 17.05
CA LEU A 240 -10.43 -1.82 17.67
C LEU A 240 -10.77 -0.75 16.65
N GLY A 241 -11.94 -0.12 16.80
CA GLY A 241 -12.34 1.02 15.99
C GLY A 241 -11.69 2.32 16.49
N ILE A 242 -10.98 3.02 15.61
CA ILE A 242 -10.37 4.32 15.91
C ILE A 242 -11.26 5.43 15.35
N ALA A 243 -11.75 6.31 16.23
CA ALA A 243 -12.53 7.48 15.86
C ALA A 243 -11.88 8.74 16.43
N LYS A 244 -11.74 9.78 15.60
CA LYS A 244 -11.37 11.12 16.06
C LYS A 244 -12.56 11.77 16.77
N ALA A 245 -12.28 12.68 17.71
CA ALA A 245 -13.32 13.47 18.38
C ALA A 245 -14.11 14.39 17.44
N TYR A 246 -13.60 14.62 16.23
CA TYR A 246 -14.22 15.38 15.16
C TYR A 246 -13.92 14.72 13.80
N THR A 247 -14.75 14.99 12.79
CA THR A 247 -14.62 14.40 11.46
C THR A 247 -13.69 15.22 10.57
N THR A 248 -12.81 14.54 9.83
CA THR A 248 -11.95 15.16 8.81
C THR A 248 -11.98 14.33 7.54
N ARG A 249 -11.85 14.97 6.38
CA ARG A 249 -11.76 14.34 5.07
C ARG A 249 -10.58 14.93 4.30
N VAL A 250 -9.87 14.09 3.55
CA VAL A 250 -8.85 14.51 2.57
C VAL A 250 -9.33 14.02 1.20
N GLY A 251 -9.23 14.87 0.19
CA GLY A 251 -9.82 14.64 -1.13
C GLY A 251 -11.27 15.08 -1.21
N GLU A 252 -11.85 14.92 -2.40
CA GLU A 252 -13.23 15.34 -2.70
C GLU A 252 -14.25 14.39 -2.07
N GLY A 253 -15.53 14.80 -2.11
CA GLY A 253 -16.67 13.98 -1.74
C GLY A 253 -17.42 14.47 -0.50
N PRO A 254 -18.57 13.85 -0.17
CA PRO A 254 -19.47 14.39 0.83
C PRO A 254 -18.88 14.35 2.23
N LEU A 255 -19.02 15.47 2.96
CA LEU A 255 -18.78 15.57 4.40
C LEU A 255 -19.96 16.33 5.04
N PRO A 256 -21.05 15.64 5.41
CA PRO A 256 -22.27 16.31 5.90
C PRO A 256 -22.08 17.20 7.14
N SER A 257 -21.03 16.93 7.93
CA SER A 257 -20.65 17.69 9.13
C SER A 257 -19.52 18.69 8.88
N GLU A 258 -19.26 19.06 7.63
CA GLU A 258 -18.22 20.03 7.32
C GLU A 258 -18.53 21.40 7.94
N LEU A 259 -17.53 21.95 8.65
CA LEU A 259 -17.62 23.28 9.25
C LEU A 259 -16.77 24.26 8.44
N HIS A 260 -17.37 25.41 8.12
CA HIS A 260 -16.69 26.51 7.43
C HIS A 260 -16.47 27.71 8.36
N GLY A 261 -15.54 28.59 8.00
CA GLY A 261 -15.18 29.76 8.80
C GLY A 261 -14.42 29.42 10.08
N GLU A 262 -14.51 30.29 11.09
CA GLU A 262 -13.70 30.24 12.31
C GLU A 262 -13.77 28.90 13.07
N ALA A 263 -14.95 28.28 13.13
CA ALA A 263 -15.12 26.98 13.79
C ALA A 263 -14.37 25.85 13.06
N GLY A 264 -14.35 25.88 11.73
CA GLY A 264 -13.58 24.94 10.91
C GLY A 264 -12.08 25.18 11.03
N ASP A 265 -11.67 26.45 10.99
CA ASP A 265 -10.26 26.85 11.11
C ASP A 265 -9.66 26.49 12.48
N ARG A 266 -10.46 26.56 13.55
CA ARG A 266 -10.03 26.16 14.90
C ARG A 266 -9.77 24.66 15.05
N LEU A 267 -10.43 23.81 14.26
CA LEU A 267 -10.27 22.35 14.29
C LEU A 267 -9.14 21.85 13.38
N ARG A 268 -8.68 22.68 12.43
CA ARG A 268 -7.62 22.38 11.49
C ARG A 268 -6.25 22.54 12.14
#